data_AF-A0AAF0J4L3-F1
#
_entry.id   AF-A0AAF0J4L3-F1
#
_cell.length_a   1.000
_cell.length_b   1.000
_cell.length_c   1.000
_cell.angle_alpha   90.00
_cell.angle_beta   90.00
_cell.angle_gamma   90.00
#
_symmetry.space_group_name_H-M   'P 1'
#
loop_
_entity.id
_entity.type
_entity.pdbx_description
1 polymer ?
#
loop_
_entity_poly.entity_id
_entity_poly.type
_entity_poly.pdbx_seq_one_letter_code
_entity_poly.pdbx_strand_id
1 'polypeptide(L)'
;MPSTPLLPPQLPAHPPSLRHAGVSFGVGLPPAPPSVPFNANAPQVPAPVAFGFGCGAAGSSMTGPTQPIRPEWRPSKRTRDDDDEGDSIQADEDMDDPKRRRASRRAPSNIDLGSALAALDRPALLTLLHDLISSDEAIAARVYTNLPTPSLESISAQLDAAEENLRGLLPSGSVREQYVWGRVRAPLAELASMLAGLLPLFAASSSRREPVHPATAFAFLHMVTTRVLQLERMLPPGDMPVRSSGSFAQLVPQRAAGDSPDALASMVFPELMRKWELWLTTVDAAVNREGRMYGHDVVVSWMRGLHALGPQNDAVPPVEGAMRLCLGSLLDKLQGSLGWLIGMRFAM
;
A
#
# COMPACT_ATOMS: atom_id res chain seq x y z
N MET A 1 37.00 -7.77 -50.63
CA MET A 1 35.94 -6.77 -50.87
C MET A 1 35.10 -7.25 -52.05
N PRO A 2 33.93 -7.83 -51.79
CA PRO A 2 32.75 -7.39 -52.53
C PRO A 2 31.62 -6.99 -51.56
N SER A 3 31.06 -5.82 -51.81
CA SER A 3 30.00 -5.19 -51.03
C SER A 3 28.64 -5.76 -51.44
N THR A 4 27.95 -6.40 -50.50
CA THR A 4 26.56 -6.84 -50.64
C THR A 4 25.63 -5.64 -50.38
N PRO A 5 24.68 -5.32 -51.28
CA PRO A 5 23.71 -4.25 -51.03
C PRO A 5 22.60 -4.73 -50.08
N LEU A 6 22.38 -3.95 -49.02
CA LEU A 6 21.29 -4.10 -48.05
C LEU A 6 19.94 -3.77 -48.70
N LEU A 7 19.00 -4.73 -48.69
CA LEU A 7 17.59 -4.50 -49.00
C LEU A 7 16.91 -3.68 -47.88
N PRO A 8 15.97 -2.78 -48.20
CA PRO A 8 15.13 -2.11 -47.21
C PRO A 8 14.08 -3.05 -46.59
N PRO A 9 13.63 -2.79 -45.35
CA PRO A 9 12.65 -3.62 -44.65
C PRO A 9 11.27 -3.50 -45.31
N GLN A 10 10.67 -4.64 -45.66
CA GLN A 10 9.28 -4.71 -46.11
C GLN A 10 8.33 -4.54 -44.91
N LEU A 11 7.38 -3.61 -45.05
CA LEU A 11 6.25 -3.47 -44.13
C LEU A 11 5.26 -4.64 -44.30
N PRO A 12 4.65 -5.14 -43.21
CA PRO A 12 3.62 -6.16 -43.28
C PRO A 12 2.34 -5.63 -43.95
N ALA A 13 1.84 -6.38 -44.93
CA ALA A 13 0.60 -6.09 -45.63
C ALA A 13 -0.62 -6.25 -44.71
N HIS A 14 -1.47 -5.24 -44.66
CA HIS A 14 -2.78 -5.30 -44.00
C HIS A 14 -3.75 -6.19 -44.80
N PRO A 15 -4.65 -6.95 -44.11
CA PRO A 15 -5.67 -7.74 -44.77
C PRO A 15 -6.76 -6.85 -45.43
N PRO A 16 -7.30 -7.26 -46.60
CA PRO A 16 -8.30 -6.49 -47.32
C PRO A 16 -9.65 -6.45 -46.59
N SER A 17 -10.27 -5.27 -46.62
CA SER A 17 -11.59 -4.97 -46.07
C SER A 17 -12.67 -5.92 -46.60
N LEU A 18 -13.40 -6.54 -45.67
CA LEU A 18 -14.62 -7.28 -45.93
C LEU A 18 -15.68 -6.33 -46.52
N ARG A 19 -16.02 -6.57 -47.79
CA ARG A 19 -17.12 -5.93 -48.49
C ARG A 19 -18.45 -6.31 -47.85
N HIS A 20 -19.27 -5.30 -47.56
CA HIS A 20 -20.66 -5.43 -47.18
C HIS A 20 -21.46 -6.22 -48.22
N ALA A 21 -21.94 -7.41 -47.83
CA ALA A 21 -23.08 -8.04 -48.47
C ALA A 21 -24.35 -7.38 -47.92
N GLY A 22 -25.13 -6.78 -48.82
CA GLY A 22 -26.44 -6.21 -48.51
C GLY A 22 -27.42 -7.31 -48.10
N VAL A 23 -27.92 -7.21 -46.87
CA VAL A 23 -29.09 -7.95 -46.40
C VAL A 23 -30.19 -6.91 -46.16
N SER A 24 -31.22 -6.94 -47.01
CA SER A 24 -32.42 -6.13 -46.87
C SER A 24 -33.16 -6.53 -45.59
N PHE A 25 -33.30 -5.58 -44.66
CA PHE A 25 -34.16 -5.72 -43.48
C PHE A 25 -35.61 -5.52 -43.90
N GLY A 26 -36.40 -6.61 -43.85
CA GLY A 26 -37.85 -6.54 -43.78
C GLY A 26 -38.26 -6.08 -42.39
N VAL A 27 -39.02 -4.98 -42.32
CA VAL A 27 -39.59 -4.43 -41.09
C VAL A 27 -40.73 -5.34 -40.64
N GLY A 28 -40.43 -6.32 -39.78
CA GLY A 28 -41.40 -7.09 -39.02
C GLY A 28 -41.23 -6.75 -37.54
N LEU A 29 -42.27 -6.21 -36.91
CA LEU A 29 -42.31 -5.99 -35.46
C LEU A 29 -42.08 -7.33 -34.73
N PRO A 30 -41.17 -7.40 -33.74
CA PRO A 30 -41.02 -8.62 -32.93
C PRO A 30 -42.22 -8.80 -31.99
N PRO A 31 -42.71 -10.05 -31.80
CA PRO A 31 -43.74 -10.34 -30.81
C PRO A 31 -43.22 -10.13 -29.38
N ALA A 32 -44.10 -9.64 -28.51
CA ALA A 32 -43.80 -9.40 -27.09
C ALA A 32 -43.37 -10.70 -26.37
N PRO A 33 -42.36 -10.64 -25.49
CA PRO A 33 -41.91 -11.80 -24.73
C PRO A 33 -42.99 -12.24 -23.71
N PRO A 34 -43.16 -13.56 -23.48
CA PRO A 34 -44.07 -14.04 -22.45
C PRO A 34 -43.54 -13.70 -21.05
N SER A 35 -44.45 -13.21 -20.20
CA SER A 35 -44.19 -12.91 -18.79
C SER A 35 -43.87 -14.19 -18.02
N VAL A 36 -42.60 -14.36 -17.62
CA VAL A 36 -42.18 -15.46 -16.73
C VAL A 36 -42.53 -15.07 -15.28
N PRO A 37 -43.32 -15.88 -14.55
CA PRO A 37 -43.58 -15.62 -13.14
C PRO A 37 -42.31 -15.88 -12.32
N PHE A 38 -41.76 -14.83 -11.71
CA PHE A 38 -40.65 -14.95 -10.77
C PHE A 38 -41.11 -15.70 -9.51
N ASN A 39 -40.54 -16.88 -9.31
CA ASN A 39 -40.70 -17.67 -8.10
C ASN A 39 -39.93 -17.00 -6.95
N ALA A 40 -40.65 -16.44 -5.97
CA ALA A 40 -40.11 -15.64 -4.87
C ALA A 40 -39.47 -16.47 -3.74
N ASN A 41 -38.90 -17.63 -4.04
CA ASN A 41 -38.30 -18.50 -3.02
C ASN A 41 -36.96 -19.07 -3.49
N ALA A 42 -35.93 -18.23 -3.47
CA ALA A 42 -34.54 -18.66 -3.57
C ALA A 42 -33.82 -18.36 -2.24
N PRO A 43 -33.01 -19.29 -1.71
CA PRO A 43 -32.26 -19.10 -0.48
C PRO A 43 -31.23 -17.97 -0.62
N GLN A 44 -31.17 -17.10 0.38
CA GLN A 44 -30.21 -16.00 0.47
C GLN A 44 -28.77 -16.52 0.36
N VAL A 45 -28.09 -16.15 -0.72
CA VAL A 45 -26.63 -16.22 -0.83
C VAL A 45 -26.08 -14.93 -0.21
N PRO A 46 -25.10 -14.99 0.70
CA PRO A 46 -24.49 -13.79 1.29
C PRO A 46 -23.78 -12.95 0.22
N ALA A 47 -24.00 -11.64 0.29
CA ALA A 47 -23.49 -10.66 -0.66
C ALA A 47 -21.96 -10.66 -0.76
N PRO A 48 -21.37 -10.38 -1.94
CA PRO A 48 -19.94 -10.15 -2.06
C PRO A 48 -19.54 -8.86 -1.32
N VAL A 49 -18.42 -8.94 -0.61
CA VAL A 49 -17.80 -7.85 0.15
C VAL A 49 -17.49 -6.68 -0.79
N ALA A 50 -18.30 -5.63 -0.73
CA ALA A 50 -18.08 -4.40 -1.45
C ALA A 50 -16.97 -3.58 -0.78
N PHE A 51 -15.83 -3.44 -1.45
CA PHE A 51 -14.78 -2.48 -1.10
C PHE A 51 -15.23 -1.07 -1.51
N GLY A 52 -15.99 -0.41 -0.63
CA GLY A 52 -16.45 0.97 -0.83
C GLY A 52 -15.43 1.98 -0.29
N PHE A 53 -14.76 2.71 -1.19
CA PHE A 53 -14.05 3.94 -0.84
C PHE A 53 -15.05 5.09 -0.73
N GLY A 54 -15.42 5.48 0.49
CA GLY A 54 -16.30 6.61 0.76
C GLY A 54 -15.53 7.86 1.15
N CYS A 55 -15.56 8.89 0.30
CA CYS A 55 -15.34 10.29 0.68
C CYS A 55 -16.72 10.94 0.86
N GLY A 56 -16.92 11.66 1.96
CA GLY A 56 -18.11 12.49 2.18
C GLY A 56 -18.00 13.30 3.46
N ALA A 57 -17.83 14.62 3.31
CA ALA A 57 -17.75 15.60 4.38
C ALA A 57 -19.11 16.29 4.63
N ALA A 58 -19.19 16.90 5.83
CA ALA A 58 -20.06 17.99 6.30
C ALA A 58 -21.39 17.65 7.01
N GLY A 59 -21.48 18.14 8.27
CA GLY A 59 -22.72 18.30 9.03
C GLY A 59 -22.51 18.45 10.55
N SER A 60 -22.31 19.68 11.04
CA SER A 60 -22.32 20.13 12.45
C SER A 60 -23.62 19.70 13.19
N SER A 61 -23.79 19.60 14.52
CA SER A 61 -23.26 20.31 15.69
C SER A 61 -23.86 19.75 17.01
N MET A 62 -23.14 19.95 18.14
CA MET A 62 -23.60 20.22 19.52
C MET A 62 -24.10 19.09 20.48
N THR A 63 -23.28 18.79 21.51
CA THR A 63 -23.53 18.92 22.98
C THR A 63 -23.00 17.76 23.85
N GLY A 64 -22.29 18.10 24.93
CA GLY A 64 -22.35 17.38 26.22
C GLY A 64 -21.12 16.53 26.63
N PRO A 65 -20.48 16.81 27.79
CA PRO A 65 -19.33 16.05 28.29
C PRO A 65 -19.74 14.97 29.31
N THR A 66 -19.25 13.74 29.15
CA THR A 66 -19.33 12.69 30.18
C THR A 66 -17.95 12.05 30.37
N GLN A 67 -17.51 12.00 31.63
CA GLN A 67 -16.18 11.59 32.08
C GLN A 67 -15.88 10.09 31.88
N PRO A 68 -14.59 9.68 31.87
CA PRO A 68 -14.19 8.30 31.65
C PRO A 68 -14.22 7.46 32.93
N ILE A 69 -14.89 6.31 32.84
CA ILE A 69 -14.86 5.23 33.84
C ILE A 69 -13.59 4.40 33.62
N ARG A 70 -12.79 4.29 34.68
CA ARG A 70 -11.53 3.56 34.80
C ARG A 70 -11.81 2.06 35.04
N PRO A 71 -11.24 1.10 34.29
CA PRO A 71 -11.37 -0.31 34.63
C PRO A 71 -10.32 -0.71 35.68
N GLU A 72 -10.83 -1.10 36.85
CA GLU A 72 -10.11 -1.65 37.99
C GLU A 72 -9.76 -3.13 37.73
N TRP A 73 -8.46 -3.44 37.69
CA TRP A 73 -7.95 -4.80 37.66
C TRP A 73 -8.17 -5.48 39.02
N ARG A 74 -8.87 -6.61 39.06
CA ARG A 74 -8.92 -7.50 40.23
C ARG A 74 -8.36 -8.89 39.89
N PRO A 75 -7.43 -9.43 40.71
CA PRO A 75 -6.90 -10.77 40.52
C PRO A 75 -7.79 -11.84 41.17
N SER A 76 -8.09 -12.91 40.44
CA SER A 76 -8.80 -14.08 40.97
C SER A 76 -7.85 -14.99 41.77
N LYS A 77 -7.91 -14.88 43.10
CA LYS A 77 -7.52 -15.95 44.03
C LYS A 77 -8.69 -16.92 44.18
N ARG A 78 -8.51 -18.19 43.82
CA ARG A 78 -9.35 -19.30 44.29
C ARG A 78 -8.45 -20.35 44.94
N THR A 79 -8.36 -20.24 46.26
CA THR A 79 -8.08 -21.33 47.19
C THR A 79 -9.37 -22.13 47.37
N ARG A 80 -9.31 -23.45 47.28
CA ARG A 80 -10.33 -24.32 47.87
C ARG A 80 -9.68 -25.65 48.22
N ASP A 81 -9.37 -25.79 49.51
CA ASP A 81 -9.28 -27.06 50.22
C ASP A 81 -10.66 -27.71 50.26
N ASP A 82 -10.74 -29.04 50.23
CA ASP A 82 -11.55 -29.83 51.18
C ASP A 82 -11.39 -31.32 50.87
N ASP A 83 -11.23 -32.05 51.98
CA ASP A 83 -10.93 -33.46 52.18
C ASP A 83 -12.05 -34.41 51.72
N ASP A 84 -11.71 -35.66 51.37
CA ASP A 84 -12.53 -36.81 51.79
C ASP A 84 -11.71 -38.12 51.82
N GLU A 85 -11.94 -38.88 52.88
CA GLU A 85 -11.24 -40.09 53.29
C GLU A 85 -11.80 -41.36 52.63
N GLY A 86 -10.91 -42.35 52.45
CA GLY A 86 -11.24 -43.76 52.68
C GLY A 86 -11.84 -44.55 51.50
N ASP A 87 -11.07 -45.50 50.95
CA ASP A 87 -11.40 -46.91 51.17
C ASP A 87 -10.18 -47.79 50.92
N SER A 88 -10.05 -48.81 51.75
CA SER A 88 -9.01 -49.83 51.73
C SER A 88 -9.49 -50.99 50.88
N ILE A 89 -8.61 -51.76 50.23
CA ILE A 89 -8.68 -53.23 50.12
C ILE A 89 -7.48 -53.73 49.30
N GLN A 90 -6.69 -54.59 49.96
CA GLN A 90 -5.99 -55.82 49.51
C GLN A 90 -5.38 -55.89 48.10
N ALA A 91 -4.33 -56.64 47.83
CA ALA A 91 -3.27 -57.35 48.53
C ALA A 91 -2.48 -58.01 47.37
N ASP A 92 -1.21 -58.30 47.61
CA ASP A 92 -0.43 -59.33 46.91
C ASP A 92 -0.07 -59.07 45.43
N GLU A 93 1.22 -58.92 45.14
CA GLU A 93 2.06 -59.99 44.59
C GLU A 93 3.42 -59.45 44.11
N ASP A 94 4.46 -60.17 44.53
CA ASP A 94 5.86 -60.03 44.14
C ASP A 94 6.07 -59.98 42.62
N MET A 95 6.94 -59.08 42.15
CA MET A 95 7.87 -59.43 41.07
C MET A 95 9.11 -58.52 41.04
N ASP A 96 10.26 -59.13 41.33
CA ASP A 96 11.59 -58.65 41.04
C ASP A 96 11.79 -58.30 39.55
N ASP A 97 12.36 -57.13 39.24
CA ASP A 97 13.38 -57.06 38.18
C ASP A 97 14.23 -55.76 38.24
N PRO A 98 15.57 -55.84 38.33
CA PRO A 98 16.45 -54.68 38.43
C PRO A 98 16.94 -54.22 37.05
N LYS A 99 16.53 -53.03 36.59
CA LYS A 99 17.09 -52.46 35.35
C LYS A 99 17.32 -50.96 35.39
N ARG A 100 18.42 -50.59 36.04
CA ARG A 100 19.50 -49.74 35.49
C ARG A 100 19.05 -48.79 34.35
N ARG A 101 18.46 -47.65 34.69
CA ARG A 101 18.44 -46.49 33.81
C ARG A 101 19.22 -45.37 34.46
N ARG A 102 20.48 -45.26 34.00
CA ARG A 102 21.34 -44.09 34.10
C ARG A 102 20.48 -42.84 34.12
N ALA A 103 20.56 -42.07 35.20
CA ALA A 103 20.27 -40.65 35.15
C ALA A 103 21.14 -40.06 34.03
N SER A 104 20.54 -39.93 32.85
CA SER A 104 21.09 -39.07 31.81
C SER A 104 21.12 -37.70 32.46
N ARG A 105 22.32 -37.25 32.85
CA ARG A 105 22.64 -35.86 33.15
C ARG A 105 22.23 -35.08 31.91
N ARG A 106 20.96 -34.66 31.88
CA ARG A 106 20.45 -33.70 30.92
C ARG A 106 21.20 -32.42 31.27
N ALA A 107 22.14 -32.05 30.43
CA ALA A 107 22.79 -30.75 30.52
C ALA A 107 21.69 -29.68 30.66
N PRO A 108 21.89 -28.60 31.43
CA PRO A 108 20.97 -27.47 31.48
C PRO A 108 21.12 -26.68 30.16
N SER A 109 20.74 -27.28 29.04
CA SER A 109 20.60 -26.61 27.75
C SER A 109 19.16 -26.14 27.51
N ASN A 110 18.36 -26.07 28.57
CA ASN A 110 17.01 -25.53 28.56
C ASN A 110 16.98 -24.28 29.43
N ILE A 111 17.83 -23.28 29.14
CA ILE A 111 17.29 -21.93 29.25
C ILE A 111 16.19 -21.92 28.21
N ASP A 112 14.95 -21.94 28.66
CA ASP A 112 13.82 -21.80 27.77
C ASP A 112 13.99 -20.44 27.10
N LEU A 113 14.52 -20.47 25.87
CA LEU A 113 14.82 -19.29 25.09
C LEU A 113 13.54 -18.46 24.94
N GLY A 114 12.37 -19.10 24.90
CA GLY A 114 11.07 -18.44 24.92
C GLY A 114 10.85 -17.64 26.22
N SER A 115 11.14 -18.23 27.37
CA SER A 115 11.06 -17.54 28.68
C SER A 115 12.08 -16.42 28.82
N ALA A 116 13.32 -16.63 28.36
CA ALA A 116 14.35 -15.60 28.38
C ALA A 116 13.99 -14.42 27.46
N LEU A 117 13.51 -14.69 26.24
CA LEU A 117 13.03 -13.64 25.32
C LEU A 117 11.77 -12.95 25.83
N ALA A 118 10.87 -13.66 26.53
CA ALA A 118 9.68 -13.08 27.15
C ALA A 118 10.01 -12.15 28.34
N ALA A 119 11.16 -12.35 28.99
CA ALA A 119 11.65 -11.49 30.06
C ALA A 119 12.35 -10.22 29.55
N LEU A 120 12.72 -10.16 28.26
CA LEU A 120 13.26 -8.95 27.66
C LEU A 120 12.15 -7.94 27.37
N ASP A 121 12.49 -6.66 27.52
CA ASP A 121 11.61 -5.59 27.10
C ASP A 121 11.60 -5.44 25.56
N ARG A 122 10.53 -4.84 25.03
CA ARG A 122 10.34 -4.62 23.59
C ARG A 122 11.56 -3.97 22.90
N PRO A 123 12.22 -2.93 23.46
CA PRO A 123 13.40 -2.35 22.80
C PRO A 123 14.59 -3.32 22.75
N ALA A 124 14.88 -4.09 23.82
CA ALA A 124 15.98 -5.06 23.77
C ALA A 124 15.73 -6.18 22.75
N LEU A 125 14.48 -6.64 22.62
CA LEU A 125 14.10 -7.61 21.58
C LEU A 125 14.30 -7.06 20.16
N LEU A 126 13.93 -5.80 19.92
CA LEU A 126 14.13 -5.17 18.61
C LEU A 126 15.61 -4.99 18.27
N THR A 127 16.44 -4.61 19.25
CA THR A 127 17.89 -4.49 19.05
C THR A 127 18.51 -5.84 18.72
N LEU A 128 18.17 -6.90 19.46
CA LEU A 128 18.65 -8.25 19.14
C LEU A 128 18.19 -8.74 17.77
N LEU A 129 16.93 -8.47 17.41
CA LEU A 129 16.40 -8.81 16.08
C LEU A 129 17.14 -8.03 14.99
N HIS A 130 17.42 -6.75 15.20
CA HIS A 130 18.20 -5.93 14.28
C HIS A 130 19.63 -6.44 14.11
N ASP A 131 20.29 -6.82 15.20
CA ASP A 131 21.64 -7.40 15.17
C ASP A 131 21.65 -8.76 14.43
N LEU A 132 20.62 -9.60 14.64
CA LEU A 132 20.49 -10.87 13.94
C LEU A 132 20.21 -10.69 12.44
N ILE A 133 19.34 -9.74 12.08
CA ILE A 133 19.05 -9.37 10.69
C ILE A 133 20.29 -8.81 10.00
N SER A 134 21.09 -8.00 10.71
CA SER A 134 22.33 -7.43 10.18
C SER A 134 23.43 -8.48 10.01
N SER A 135 23.40 -9.55 10.81
CA SER A 135 24.39 -10.63 10.77
C SER A 135 24.09 -11.72 9.73
N ASP A 136 22.82 -11.97 9.42
CA ASP A 136 22.40 -13.00 8.46
C ASP A 136 21.25 -12.52 7.55
N GLU A 137 21.56 -12.32 6.27
CA GLU A 137 20.60 -11.91 5.24
C GLU A 137 19.48 -12.96 5.01
N ALA A 138 19.73 -14.24 5.30
CA ALA A 138 18.70 -15.28 5.20
C ALA A 138 17.66 -15.16 6.31
N ILE A 139 18.06 -14.71 7.52
CA ILE A 139 17.14 -14.39 8.61
C ILE A 139 16.33 -13.16 8.25
N ALA A 140 16.97 -12.12 7.71
CA ALA A 140 16.27 -10.95 7.18
C ALA A 140 15.18 -11.36 6.20
N ALA A 141 15.51 -12.18 5.20
CA ALA A 141 14.56 -12.66 4.19
C ALA A 141 13.38 -13.44 4.82
N ARG A 142 13.64 -14.30 5.83
CA ARG A 142 12.60 -15.06 6.54
C ARG A 142 11.71 -14.16 7.40
N VAL A 143 12.29 -13.20 8.12
CA VAL A 143 11.53 -12.22 8.91
C VAL A 143 10.66 -11.40 7.96
N TYR A 144 11.19 -10.93 6.83
CA TYR A 144 10.42 -10.22 5.81
C TYR A 144 9.26 -11.03 5.23
N THR A 145 9.41 -12.35 5.04
CA THR A 145 8.29 -13.20 4.57
C THR A 145 7.22 -13.44 5.63
N ASN A 146 7.58 -13.39 6.92
CA ASN A 146 6.68 -13.68 8.03
C ASN A 146 6.03 -12.42 8.62
N LEU A 147 6.52 -11.23 8.27
CA LEU A 147 5.92 -9.98 8.72
C LEU A 147 4.56 -9.77 8.02
N PRO A 148 3.45 -9.61 8.76
CA PRO A 148 2.19 -9.24 8.17
C PRO A 148 2.35 -7.91 7.44
N THR A 149 1.84 -7.81 6.20
CA THR A 149 1.80 -6.52 5.51
C THR A 149 0.97 -5.58 6.39
N PRO A 150 1.49 -4.39 6.75
CA PRO A 150 0.68 -3.42 7.47
C PRO A 150 -0.58 -3.12 6.65
N SER A 151 -1.74 -3.06 7.29
CA SER A 151 -3.00 -2.77 6.61
C SER A 151 -2.98 -1.35 6.05
N LEU A 152 -3.70 -1.12 4.94
CA LEU A 152 -3.85 0.23 4.39
C LEU A 152 -4.44 1.21 5.41
N GLU A 153 -5.36 0.74 6.26
CA GLU A 153 -5.96 1.52 7.35
C GLU A 153 -4.95 1.89 8.44
N SER A 154 -4.02 0.98 8.77
CA SER A 154 -2.95 1.29 9.72
C SER A 154 -1.98 2.32 9.14
N ILE A 155 -1.70 2.26 7.84
CA ILE A 155 -0.86 3.24 7.15
C ILE A 155 -1.56 4.59 7.07
N SER A 156 -2.86 4.61 6.73
CA SER A 156 -3.62 5.87 6.69
C SER A 156 -3.63 6.55 8.05
N ALA A 157 -3.88 5.79 9.13
CA ALA A 157 -3.85 6.33 10.49
C ALA A 157 -2.47 6.89 10.88
N GLN A 158 -1.37 6.24 10.45
CA GLN A 158 -0.02 6.74 10.67
C GLN A 158 0.25 8.04 9.90
N LEU A 159 -0.21 8.13 8.65
CA LEU A 159 -0.10 9.35 7.86
C LEU A 159 -0.93 10.49 8.45
N ASP A 160 -2.15 10.21 8.92
CA ASP A 160 -3.02 11.19 9.55
C ASP A 160 -2.40 11.75 10.85
N ALA A 161 -1.84 10.87 11.68
CA ALA A 161 -1.14 11.28 12.89
C ALA A 161 0.13 12.12 12.61
N ALA A 162 0.91 11.74 11.58
CA ALA A 162 2.08 12.51 11.16
C ALA A 162 1.68 13.88 10.60
N GLU A 163 0.60 13.93 9.83
CA GLU A 163 0.04 15.17 9.29
C GLU A 163 -0.45 16.09 10.41
N GLU A 164 -1.22 15.58 11.38
CA GLU A 164 -1.69 16.34 12.55
C GLU A 164 -0.53 16.91 13.37
N ASN A 165 0.52 16.11 13.60
CA ASN A 165 1.74 16.57 14.25
C ASN A 165 2.39 17.73 13.49
N LEU A 166 2.53 17.60 12.17
CA LEU A 166 3.05 18.69 11.32
C LEU A 166 2.16 19.94 11.40
N ARG A 167 0.83 19.81 11.37
CA ARG A 167 -0.10 20.94 11.52
C ARG A 167 0.09 21.66 12.85
N GLY A 168 0.27 20.91 13.94
CA GLY A 168 0.48 21.47 15.28
C GLY A 168 1.76 22.30 15.40
N LEU A 169 2.76 22.04 14.56
CA LEU A 169 4.04 22.76 14.57
C LEU A 169 4.04 24.03 13.73
N LEU A 170 3.13 24.13 12.76
CA LEU A 170 3.00 25.28 11.87
C LEU A 170 2.43 26.49 12.64
N PRO A 171 3.12 27.64 12.62
CA PRO A 171 2.57 28.84 13.24
C PRO A 171 1.39 29.38 12.42
N SER A 172 0.32 29.80 13.12
CA SER A 172 -0.90 30.37 12.52
C SER A 172 -0.78 31.84 12.10
N GLY A 173 0.42 32.41 12.10
CA GLY A 173 0.68 33.83 11.83
C GLY A 173 1.84 34.05 10.87
N SER A 174 2.12 35.33 10.55
CA SER A 174 3.22 35.72 9.66
C SER A 174 4.58 35.52 10.34
N VAL A 175 5.11 34.30 10.26
CA VAL A 175 6.43 33.94 10.79
C VAL A 175 7.39 33.70 9.62
N ARG A 176 8.67 34.02 9.83
CA ARG A 176 9.72 33.80 8.82
C ARG A 176 9.78 32.33 8.43
N GLU A 177 9.88 32.06 7.14
CA GLU A 177 9.88 30.71 6.56
C GLU A 177 11.00 29.84 7.14
N GLN A 178 12.18 30.42 7.40
CA GLN A 178 13.31 29.69 7.99
C GLN A 178 13.00 29.13 9.38
N TYR A 179 12.19 29.86 10.15
CA TYR A 179 11.74 29.41 11.46
C TYR A 179 10.73 28.26 11.34
N VAL A 180 9.82 28.34 10.37
CA VAL A 180 8.86 27.27 10.08
C VAL A 180 9.62 26.00 9.68
N TRP A 181 10.54 26.11 8.73
CA TRP A 181 11.40 25.01 8.27
C TRP A 181 12.21 24.39 9.42
N GLY A 182 12.73 25.19 10.34
CA GLY A 182 13.44 24.67 11.53
C GLY A 182 12.58 23.75 12.41
N ARG A 183 11.26 23.94 12.44
CA ARG A 183 10.34 23.10 13.22
C ARG A 183 9.88 21.86 12.47
N VAL A 184 9.60 21.99 11.18
CA VAL A 184 9.02 20.89 10.38
C VAL A 184 10.06 19.94 9.84
N ARG A 185 11.34 20.34 9.74
CA ARG A 185 12.40 19.53 9.09
C ARG A 185 12.58 18.15 9.71
N ALA A 186 12.65 18.05 11.03
CA ALA A 186 12.83 16.75 11.69
C ALA A 186 11.60 15.83 11.53
N PRO A 187 10.36 16.28 11.83
CA PRO A 187 9.16 15.50 11.57
C PRO A 187 8.97 15.10 10.10
N LEU A 188 9.33 15.98 9.14
CA LEU A 188 9.31 15.66 7.71
C LEU A 188 10.32 14.58 7.33
N ALA A 189 11.53 14.62 7.90
CA ALA A 189 12.55 13.60 7.66
C ALA A 189 12.14 12.23 8.22
N GLU A 190 11.48 12.21 9.38
CA GLU A 190 10.90 10.99 9.95
C GLU A 190 9.79 10.41 9.05
N LEU A 191 8.87 11.28 8.60
CA LEU A 191 7.81 10.88 7.66
C LEU A 191 8.40 10.36 6.34
N ALA A 192 9.39 11.05 5.78
CA ALA A 192 10.05 10.63 4.55
C ALA A 192 10.72 9.26 4.70
N SER A 193 11.38 9.02 5.84
CA SER A 193 12.01 7.74 6.17
C SER A 193 10.97 6.62 6.33
N MET A 194 9.85 6.92 6.99
CA MET A 194 8.71 6.01 7.13
C MET A 194 8.14 5.62 5.75
N LEU A 195 7.86 6.61 4.90
CA LEU A 195 7.35 6.38 3.54
C LEU A 195 8.33 5.58 2.69
N ALA A 196 9.63 5.88 2.78
CA ALA A 196 10.67 5.12 2.09
C ALA A 196 10.72 3.64 2.53
N GLY A 197 10.45 3.34 3.80
CA GLY A 197 10.33 1.96 4.30
C GLY A 197 9.05 1.24 3.85
N LEU A 198 7.94 1.98 3.69
CA LEU A 198 6.65 1.42 3.27
C LEU A 198 6.55 1.19 1.76
N LEU A 199 7.15 2.05 0.94
CA LEU A 199 7.04 2.01 -0.52
C LEU A 199 7.44 0.65 -1.15
N PRO A 200 8.52 -0.03 -0.71
CA PRO A 200 8.87 -1.36 -1.20
C PRO A 200 7.83 -2.45 -0.90
N LEU A 201 6.98 -2.27 0.10
CA LEU A 201 5.99 -3.28 0.50
C LEU A 201 4.82 -3.39 -0.49
N PHE A 202 4.52 -2.31 -1.22
CA PHE A 202 3.33 -2.20 -2.07
C PHE A 202 3.62 -2.11 -3.58
N ALA A 203 4.90 -1.95 -3.98
CA ALA A 203 5.25 -1.60 -5.36
C ALA A 203 5.48 -2.76 -6.34
N ALA A 204 5.00 -3.98 -6.02
CA ALA A 204 5.11 -5.19 -6.84
C ALA A 204 6.53 -5.73 -7.11
N SER A 205 6.64 -7.06 -7.00
CA SER A 205 7.82 -7.90 -7.29
C SER A 205 9.09 -7.62 -6.48
N SER A 206 8.98 -7.64 -5.16
CA SER A 206 10.08 -8.22 -4.38
C SER A 206 10.04 -9.73 -4.62
N SER A 207 11.08 -10.30 -5.23
CA SER A 207 11.22 -11.70 -5.69
C SER A 207 10.86 -12.80 -4.68
N ARG A 208 10.55 -12.43 -3.42
CA ARG A 208 10.30 -13.32 -2.30
C ARG A 208 8.87 -13.22 -1.72
N ARG A 209 8.01 -12.32 -2.21
CA ARG A 209 6.64 -12.13 -1.72
C ARG A 209 5.64 -12.25 -2.87
N GLU A 210 4.45 -12.75 -2.56
CA GLU A 210 3.32 -12.75 -3.49
C GLU A 210 3.10 -11.34 -4.04
N PRO A 211 2.92 -11.19 -5.37
CA PRO A 211 2.73 -9.88 -5.97
C PRO A 211 1.46 -9.23 -5.43
N VAL A 212 1.59 -8.01 -4.90
CA VAL A 212 0.46 -7.21 -4.43
C VAL A 212 -0.50 -6.97 -5.59
N HIS A 213 -1.81 -7.18 -5.35
CA HIS A 213 -2.82 -6.94 -6.37
C HIS A 213 -2.75 -5.47 -6.86
N PRO A 214 -2.82 -5.21 -8.18
CA PRO A 214 -2.65 -3.86 -8.72
C PRO A 214 -3.63 -2.83 -8.17
N ALA A 215 -4.86 -3.22 -7.82
CA ALA A 215 -5.81 -2.30 -7.19
C ALA A 215 -5.36 -1.86 -5.79
N THR A 216 -4.76 -2.75 -5.02
CA THR A 216 -4.23 -2.45 -3.68
C THR A 216 -3.00 -1.56 -3.78
N ALA A 217 -2.10 -1.87 -4.72
CA ALA A 217 -0.94 -1.04 -5.01
C ALA A 217 -1.35 0.37 -5.45
N PHE A 218 -2.34 0.48 -6.33
CA PHE A 218 -2.90 1.76 -6.74
C PHE A 218 -3.47 2.54 -5.55
N ALA A 219 -4.31 1.91 -4.72
CA ALA A 219 -4.93 2.56 -3.57
C ALA A 219 -3.88 3.13 -2.61
N PHE A 220 -2.81 2.35 -2.33
CA PHE A 220 -1.68 2.80 -1.53
C PHE A 220 -0.96 4.00 -2.16
N LEU A 221 -0.55 3.87 -3.43
CA LEU A 221 0.19 4.93 -4.13
C LEU A 221 -0.63 6.21 -4.22
N HIS A 222 -1.93 6.09 -4.53
CA HIS A 222 -2.86 7.20 -4.57
C HIS A 222 -2.99 7.89 -3.20
N MET A 223 -3.19 7.11 -2.13
CA MET A 223 -3.28 7.62 -0.76
C MET A 223 -2.01 8.39 -0.36
N VAL A 224 -0.84 7.78 -0.51
CA VAL A 224 0.44 8.42 -0.16
C VAL A 224 0.67 9.69 -0.99
N THR A 225 0.45 9.62 -2.30
CA THR A 225 0.64 10.78 -3.19
C THR A 225 -0.31 11.92 -2.82
N THR A 226 -1.57 11.62 -2.50
CA THR A 226 -2.54 12.62 -2.03
C THR A 226 -2.05 13.32 -0.77
N ARG A 227 -1.54 12.56 0.22
CA ARG A 227 -1.03 13.11 1.48
C ARG A 227 0.24 13.94 1.28
N VAL A 228 1.16 13.48 0.44
CA VAL A 228 2.37 14.25 0.12
C VAL A 228 2.01 15.58 -0.55
N LEU A 229 1.10 15.58 -1.53
CA LEU A 229 0.64 16.82 -2.17
C LEU A 229 -0.07 17.76 -1.17
N GLN A 230 -0.85 17.23 -0.23
CA GLN A 230 -1.48 18.03 0.83
C GLN A 230 -0.46 18.65 1.77
N LEU A 231 0.58 17.90 2.15
CA LEU A 231 1.67 18.40 2.99
C LEU A 231 2.48 19.48 2.28
N GLU A 232 2.83 19.28 1.02
CA GLU A 232 3.51 20.29 0.20
C GLU A 232 2.73 21.61 0.12
N ARG A 233 1.40 21.56 0.05
CA ARG A 233 0.54 22.77 0.09
C ARG A 233 0.62 23.53 1.41
N MET A 234 0.92 22.84 2.49
CA MET A 234 0.99 23.43 3.83
C MET A 234 2.37 23.99 4.15
N LEU A 235 3.41 23.55 3.44
CA LEU A 235 4.77 23.99 3.66
C LEU A 235 5.00 25.37 3.03
N PRO A 236 5.86 26.22 3.63
CA PRO A 236 6.28 27.44 2.99
C PRO A 236 6.93 27.12 1.64
N PRO A 237 6.73 27.94 0.60
CA PRO A 237 7.38 27.72 -0.68
C PRO A 237 8.90 27.69 -0.45
N GLY A 238 9.52 26.54 -0.68
CA GLY A 238 10.97 26.43 -0.57
C GLY A 238 11.65 27.32 -1.60
N ASP A 239 12.78 27.93 -1.23
CA ASP A 239 13.71 28.62 -2.14
C ASP A 239 14.36 27.61 -3.11
N MET A 240 13.56 27.00 -3.98
CA MET A 240 14.03 26.09 -5.01
C MET A 240 13.91 26.80 -6.36
N PRO A 241 15.02 27.05 -7.09
CA PRO A 241 14.95 27.57 -8.45
C PRO A 241 14.38 26.48 -9.38
N VAL A 242 13.06 26.45 -9.53
CA VAL A 242 12.35 25.53 -10.41
C VAL A 242 12.55 25.98 -11.86
N ARG A 243 13.41 25.29 -12.62
CA ARG A 243 13.59 25.54 -14.07
C ARG A 243 12.55 24.76 -14.86
N SER A 244 11.52 25.42 -15.38
CA SER A 244 10.43 24.84 -16.19
C SER A 244 10.93 23.96 -17.36
N SER A 245 11.20 22.68 -17.09
CA SER A 245 11.49 21.65 -18.08
C SER A 245 10.79 20.37 -17.64
N GLY A 246 10.08 19.70 -18.56
CA GLY A 246 9.15 18.60 -18.32
C GLY A 246 9.75 17.29 -17.79
N SER A 247 10.92 17.31 -17.16
CA SER A 247 11.54 16.17 -16.49
C SER A 247 11.82 16.53 -15.03
N PHE A 248 11.18 15.83 -14.10
CA PHE A 248 11.39 16.04 -12.67
C PHE A 248 12.85 15.85 -12.24
N ALA A 249 13.57 14.94 -12.89
CA ALA A 249 15.00 14.74 -12.66
C ALA A 249 15.86 15.97 -13.02
N GLN A 250 15.33 16.89 -13.83
CA GLN A 250 15.96 18.18 -14.15
C GLN A 250 15.45 19.34 -13.27
N LEU A 251 14.30 19.14 -12.58
CA LEU A 251 13.68 20.10 -11.67
C LEU A 251 14.22 19.98 -10.24
N VAL A 252 14.62 18.77 -9.84
CA VAL A 252 15.37 18.57 -8.59
C VAL A 252 16.84 18.91 -8.85
N PRO A 253 17.43 19.85 -8.11
CA PRO A 253 18.86 20.06 -8.17
C PRO A 253 19.55 18.73 -7.87
N GLN A 254 20.43 18.26 -8.78
CA GLN A 254 21.42 17.21 -8.50
C GLN A 254 22.46 17.70 -7.47
N ARG A 255 22.04 18.40 -6.41
CA ARG A 255 22.89 18.68 -5.26
C ARG A 255 22.79 17.50 -4.33
N ALA A 256 23.94 16.84 -4.20
CA ALA A 256 24.20 15.80 -3.25
C ALA A 256 23.53 16.07 -1.89
N ALA A 257 22.93 15.00 -1.36
CA ALA A 257 22.50 14.80 0.00
C ALA A 257 23.27 15.65 1.02
N GLY A 258 22.55 16.49 1.76
CA GLY A 258 23.10 17.24 2.90
C GLY A 258 22.13 18.27 3.46
N ASP A 259 21.62 19.17 2.61
CA ASP A 259 21.01 20.42 3.10
C ASP A 259 19.70 20.85 2.45
N SER A 260 19.08 20.05 1.57
CA SER A 260 17.70 20.36 1.14
C SER A 260 16.79 20.30 2.37
N PRO A 261 16.10 21.40 2.75
CA PRO A 261 15.19 21.39 3.90
C PRO A 261 13.98 20.47 3.65
N ASP A 262 13.71 20.18 2.38
CA ASP A 262 12.56 19.43 1.93
C ASP A 262 12.94 17.97 1.59
N ALA A 263 12.67 17.08 2.55
CA ALA A 263 12.86 15.64 2.41
C ALA A 263 11.78 14.98 1.53
N LEU A 264 10.60 15.59 1.41
CA LEU A 264 9.50 15.06 0.61
C LEU A 264 9.82 15.20 -0.88
N ALA A 265 10.23 16.39 -1.31
CA ALA A 265 10.62 16.62 -2.69
C ALA A 265 11.89 15.86 -3.09
N SER A 266 12.88 15.76 -2.19
CA SER A 266 14.19 15.18 -2.53
C SER A 266 14.25 13.65 -2.41
N MET A 267 13.51 13.04 -1.48
CA MET A 267 13.57 11.59 -1.24
C MET A 267 12.30 10.87 -1.64
N VAL A 268 11.14 11.35 -1.17
CA VAL A 268 9.87 10.63 -1.31
C VAL A 268 9.35 10.69 -2.73
N PHE A 269 9.35 11.88 -3.33
CA PHE A 269 8.75 12.05 -4.64
C PHE A 269 9.44 11.27 -5.79
N PRO A 270 10.79 11.28 -5.94
CA PRO A 270 11.44 10.47 -6.96
C PRO A 270 11.07 8.98 -6.83
N GLU A 271 11.01 8.48 -5.59
CA GLU A 271 10.67 7.08 -5.36
C GLU A 271 9.18 6.80 -5.65
N LEU A 272 8.27 7.71 -5.30
CA LEU A 272 6.86 7.62 -5.68
C LEU A 272 6.69 7.55 -7.19
N MET A 273 7.36 8.41 -7.95
CA MET A 273 7.28 8.39 -9.42
C MET A 273 7.77 7.08 -9.99
N ARG A 274 8.90 6.58 -9.48
CA ARG A 274 9.42 5.28 -9.87
C ARG A 274 8.42 4.15 -9.56
N LYS A 275 7.73 4.20 -8.41
CA LYS A 275 6.71 3.20 -8.06
C LYS A 275 5.47 3.31 -8.95
N TRP A 276 5.02 4.51 -9.28
CA TRP A 276 3.89 4.73 -10.20
C TRP A 276 4.20 4.22 -11.60
N GLU A 277 5.39 4.49 -12.13
CA GLU A 277 5.83 3.97 -13.43
C GLU A 277 5.91 2.44 -13.42
N LEU A 278 6.48 1.85 -12.37
CA LEU A 278 6.54 0.40 -12.21
C LEU A 278 5.13 -0.22 -12.15
N TRP A 279 4.23 0.38 -11.37
CA TRP A 279 2.83 -0.05 -11.31
C TRP A 279 2.18 0.01 -12.70
N LEU A 280 2.36 1.10 -13.43
CA LEU A 280 1.76 1.26 -14.76
C LEU A 280 2.30 0.23 -15.76
N THR A 281 3.62 0.00 -15.79
CA THR A 281 4.24 -0.99 -16.67
C THR A 281 3.80 -2.43 -16.35
N THR A 282 3.60 -2.74 -15.07
CA THR A 282 3.10 -4.06 -14.66
C THR A 282 1.64 -4.27 -15.05
N VAL A 283 0.78 -3.26 -14.88
CA VAL A 283 -0.62 -3.30 -15.33
C VAL A 283 -0.71 -3.39 -16.85
N ASP A 284 0.08 -2.60 -17.58
CA ASP A 284 0.15 -2.65 -19.04
C ASP A 284 0.56 -4.04 -19.54
N ALA A 285 1.62 -4.62 -18.97
CA ALA A 285 2.05 -5.98 -19.31
C ALA A 285 0.98 -7.03 -18.99
N ALA A 286 0.35 -6.93 -17.81
CA ALA A 286 -0.71 -7.84 -17.39
C ALA A 286 -1.92 -7.80 -18.35
N VAL A 287 -2.34 -6.62 -18.78
CA VAL A 287 -3.47 -6.47 -19.70
C VAL A 287 -3.09 -6.84 -21.13
N ASN A 288 -2.06 -6.20 -21.66
CA ASN A 288 -1.77 -6.23 -23.10
C ASN A 288 -0.92 -7.44 -23.52
N ARG A 289 -0.18 -8.06 -22.60
CA ARG A 289 0.65 -9.25 -22.90
C ARG A 289 0.09 -10.53 -22.32
N GLU A 290 -0.42 -10.49 -21.08
CA GLU A 290 -0.96 -11.68 -20.41
C GLU A 290 -2.48 -11.86 -20.61
N GLY A 291 -3.17 -10.86 -21.17
CA GLY A 291 -4.61 -10.92 -21.41
C GLY A 291 -5.45 -10.82 -20.12
N ARG A 292 -4.88 -10.33 -19.01
CA ARG A 292 -5.64 -10.12 -17.78
C ARG A 292 -6.64 -8.99 -18.00
N MET A 293 -7.89 -9.22 -17.59
CA MET A 293 -8.93 -8.20 -17.67
C MET A 293 -9.21 -7.66 -16.28
N TYR A 294 -9.11 -6.34 -16.12
CA TYR A 294 -9.61 -5.63 -14.95
C TYR A 294 -11.04 -5.16 -15.22
N GLY A 295 -11.88 -5.14 -14.18
CA GLY A 295 -13.24 -4.64 -14.30
C GLY A 295 -13.27 -3.19 -14.77
N HIS A 296 -14.23 -2.85 -15.62
CA HIS A 296 -14.43 -1.50 -16.17
C HIS A 296 -14.38 -0.42 -15.07
N ASP A 297 -15.13 -0.62 -13.98
CA ASP A 297 -15.24 0.36 -12.90
C ASP A 297 -13.92 0.56 -12.15
N VAL A 298 -13.10 -0.48 -12.07
CA VAL A 298 -11.77 -0.41 -11.46
C VAL A 298 -10.85 0.47 -12.29
N VAL A 299 -10.80 0.25 -13.61
CA VAL A 299 -9.97 1.04 -14.53
C VAL A 299 -10.44 2.49 -14.57
N VAL A 300 -11.76 2.73 -14.63
CA VAL A 300 -12.32 4.09 -14.56
C VAL A 300 -11.98 4.77 -13.24
N SER A 301 -12.03 4.04 -12.12
CA SER A 301 -11.64 4.55 -10.81
C SER A 301 -10.16 4.95 -10.78
N TRP A 302 -9.27 4.14 -11.37
CA TRP A 302 -7.85 4.47 -11.46
C TRP A 302 -7.58 5.73 -12.28
N MET A 303 -8.22 5.86 -13.45
CA MET A 303 -8.09 7.05 -14.29
C MET A 303 -8.61 8.30 -13.59
N ARG A 304 -9.77 8.20 -12.91
CA ARG A 304 -10.32 9.31 -12.12
C ARG A 304 -9.38 9.71 -10.97
N GLY A 305 -8.80 8.73 -10.28
CA GLY A 305 -7.83 8.97 -9.21
C GLY A 305 -6.58 9.68 -9.72
N LEU A 306 -5.96 9.19 -10.81
CA LEU A 306 -4.80 9.86 -11.40
C LEU A 306 -5.15 11.25 -11.95
N HIS A 307 -6.32 11.44 -12.53
CA HIS A 307 -6.80 12.75 -12.96
C HIS A 307 -6.93 13.72 -11.77
N ALA A 308 -7.45 13.26 -10.63
CA ALA A 308 -7.53 14.09 -9.42
C ALA A 308 -6.14 14.53 -8.89
N LEU A 309 -5.13 13.68 -9.11
CA LEU A 309 -3.73 13.94 -8.75
C LEU A 309 -2.96 14.79 -9.79
N GLY A 310 -3.49 14.93 -11.00
CA GLY A 310 -2.87 15.64 -12.11
C GLY A 310 -2.85 17.17 -11.95
N PRO A 311 -2.49 17.90 -13.04
CA PRO A 311 -2.46 19.35 -13.05
C PRO A 311 -3.81 19.95 -12.67
N GLN A 312 -3.80 20.93 -11.76
CA GLN A 312 -4.96 21.72 -11.38
C GLN A 312 -4.76 23.17 -11.80
N ASN A 313 -5.85 23.90 -12.01
CA ASN A 313 -5.82 25.28 -12.51
C ASN A 313 -5.44 26.32 -11.45
N ASP A 314 -5.22 25.89 -10.21
CA ASP A 314 -4.94 26.77 -9.08
C ASP A 314 -3.48 27.24 -9.08
N ALA A 315 -3.22 28.35 -8.38
CA ALA A 315 -1.87 28.78 -8.06
C ALA A 315 -1.25 27.77 -7.09
N VAL A 316 -0.52 26.80 -7.64
CA VAL A 316 0.10 25.69 -6.92
C VAL A 316 1.57 26.02 -6.67
N PRO A 317 2.14 25.69 -5.47
CA PRO A 317 3.57 25.76 -5.22
C PRO A 317 4.39 25.07 -6.33
N PRO A 318 5.58 25.58 -6.67
CA PRO A 318 6.27 25.14 -7.88
C PRO A 318 6.70 23.67 -7.82
N VAL A 319 7.03 23.16 -6.63
CA VAL A 319 7.33 21.74 -6.39
C VAL A 319 6.08 20.89 -6.63
N GLU A 320 4.96 21.20 -5.97
CA GLU A 320 3.70 20.48 -6.17
C GLU A 320 3.25 20.54 -7.64
N GLY A 321 3.40 21.69 -8.31
CA GLY A 321 3.09 21.85 -9.72
C GLY A 321 3.90 20.90 -10.60
N ALA A 322 5.21 20.79 -10.36
CA ALA A 322 6.06 19.83 -11.04
C ALA A 322 5.62 18.38 -10.80
N MET A 323 5.25 18.04 -9.56
CA MET A 323 4.75 16.72 -9.20
C MET A 323 3.47 16.36 -9.97
N ARG A 324 2.52 17.29 -10.00
CA ARG A 324 1.24 17.15 -10.71
C ARG A 324 1.41 17.01 -12.21
N LEU A 325 2.36 17.72 -12.82
CA LEU A 325 2.69 17.56 -14.24
C LEU A 325 3.18 16.13 -14.55
N CYS A 326 4.04 15.56 -13.70
CA CYS A 326 4.52 14.19 -13.87
C CYS A 326 3.38 13.17 -13.74
N LEU A 327 2.46 13.40 -12.79
CA LEU A 327 1.25 12.60 -12.61
C LEU A 327 0.29 12.73 -13.80
N GLY A 328 0.21 13.90 -14.43
CA GLY A 328 -0.50 14.11 -15.69
C GLY A 328 0.08 13.25 -16.82
N SER A 329 1.40 13.24 -16.98
CA SER A 329 2.05 12.37 -17.98
C SER A 329 1.81 10.88 -17.71
N LEU A 330 1.67 10.46 -16.44
CA LEU A 330 1.30 9.09 -16.09
C LEU A 330 -0.15 8.77 -16.46
N LEU A 331 -1.06 9.73 -16.28
CA LEU A 331 -2.45 9.59 -16.72
C LEU A 331 -2.54 9.43 -18.24
N ASP A 332 -1.81 10.24 -19.01
CA ASP A 332 -1.79 10.15 -20.48
C ASP A 332 -1.30 8.77 -20.93
N LYS A 333 -0.25 8.24 -20.28
CA LYS A 333 0.24 6.88 -20.54
C LYS A 333 -0.80 5.81 -20.17
N LEU A 334 -1.49 5.95 -19.04
CA LEU A 334 -2.57 5.02 -18.63
C LEU A 334 -3.74 5.04 -19.60
N GLN A 335 -4.15 6.22 -20.06
CA GLN A 335 -5.18 6.38 -21.07
C GLN A 335 -4.75 5.74 -22.38
N GLY A 336 -3.48 5.93 -22.79
CA GLY A 336 -2.88 5.28 -23.96
C GLY A 336 -2.90 3.76 -23.90
N SER A 337 -2.58 3.17 -22.75
CA SER A 337 -2.47 1.71 -22.61
C SER A 337 -3.79 1.00 -22.34
N LEU A 338 -4.69 1.62 -21.55
CA LEU A 338 -5.92 0.99 -21.06
C LEU A 338 -7.21 1.68 -21.55
N GLY A 339 -7.13 2.80 -22.27
CA GLY A 339 -8.31 3.56 -22.72
C GLY A 339 -9.30 2.72 -23.53
N TRP A 340 -8.80 1.75 -24.30
CA TRP A 340 -9.64 0.85 -25.08
C TRP A 340 -10.54 -0.05 -24.22
N LEU A 341 -10.14 -0.42 -23.00
CA LEU A 341 -10.93 -1.25 -22.08
C LEU A 341 -12.22 -0.55 -21.62
N ILE A 342 -12.21 0.77 -21.59
CA ILE A 342 -13.34 1.60 -21.14
C ILE A 342 -14.07 2.27 -22.32
N GLY A 343 -13.79 1.82 -23.55
CA GLY A 343 -14.42 2.37 -24.74
C GLY A 343 -13.98 3.79 -25.10
N MET A 344 -12.88 4.30 -24.53
CA MET A 344 -12.28 5.54 -25.01
C MET A 344 -11.71 5.27 -26.41
N ARG A 345 -12.36 5.86 -27.42
CA ARG A 345 -11.85 5.83 -28.79
C ARG A 345 -10.67 6.79 -28.86
N PHE A 346 -9.48 6.26 -29.13
CA PHE A 346 -8.35 7.08 -29.50
C PHE A 346 -8.72 7.81 -30.80
N ALA A 347 -8.80 9.15 -30.74
CA ALA A 347 -8.81 9.96 -31.95
C ALA A 347 -7.43 9.82 -32.56
N MET A 348 -7.31 8.95 -33.58
CA MET A 348 -6.12 8.82 -34.42
C MET A 348 -5.98 10.03 -35.34
#